data_AF-A0AAD7EIL5-F1
#
_entry.id   AF-A0AAD7EIL5-F1
#
_cell.length_a   1.000
_cell.length_b   1.000
_cell.length_c   1.000
_cell.angle_alpha   90.00
_cell.angle_beta   90.00
_cell.angle_gamma   90.00
#
_symmetry.space_group_name_H-M   'P 1'
#
loop_
_entity.id
_entity.type
_entity.pdbx_description
1 polymer ?
#
loop_
_entity_poly.entity_id
_entity_poly.type
_entity_poly.pdbx_seq_one_letter_code
_entity_poly.pdbx_strand_id
1 'polypeptide(L)' 'MLVLDEAEELLNKGFKDQIYDVYCYLRPTMQVVLLSATLPYDALEMTTKFMTE' A
#
# COMPACT_ATOMS: atom_id res chain seq x y z
N MET A 1 -10.91 4.41 -5.54
CA MET A 1 -10.69 3.45 -4.45
C MET A 1 -9.62 2.49 -4.91
N LEU A 2 -8.50 2.40 -4.19
CA LEU A 2 -7.42 1.45 -4.44
C LEU A 2 -7.54 0.33 -3.42
N VAL A 3 -7.49 -0.92 -3.86
CA VAL A 3 -7.47 -2.08 -2.95
C VAL A 3 -6.18 -2.85 -3.22
N LEU A 4 -5.35 -2.99 -2.19
CA LEU A 4 -4.12 -3.78 -2.20
C LEU A 4 -4.43 -5.09 -1.51
N ASP A 5 -4.60 -6.16 -2.28
CA ASP A 5 -4.79 -7.51 -1.75
C ASP A 5 -3.43 -8.21 -1.62
N GLU A 6 -3.32 -9.13 -0.67
CA GLU A 6 -2.08 -9.84 -0.32
C GLU A 6 -0.84 -8.91 -0.24
N ALA A 7 -0.99 -7.76 0.41
CA ALA A 7 0.03 -6.70 0.40
C ALA A 7 1.39 -7.15 0.97
N GLU A 8 1.41 -8.16 1.84
CA GLU A 8 2.63 -8.81 2.32
C GLU A 8 3.44 -9.48 1.21
N GLU A 9 2.78 -10.08 0.21
CA GLU A 9 3.44 -10.77 -0.89
C GLU A 9 4.03 -9.75 -1.86
N LEU A 10 3.29 -8.67 -2.14
CA LEU A 10 3.76 -7.53 -2.93
C LEU A 10 5.01 -6.89 -2.31
N LEU A 11 5.00 -6.70 -0.99
CA LEU A 11 6.14 -6.14 -0.26
C LEU A 11 7.34 -7.09 -0.24
N ASN A 12 7.13 -8.38 0.04
CA ASN A 12 8.19 -9.39 0.02
C ASN A 12 8.83 -9.54 -1.36
N LYS A 13 8.06 -9.33 -2.43
CA LYS A 13 8.56 -9.36 -3.81
C LYS A 13 9.26 -8.06 -4.23
N GLY A 14 9.29 -7.02 -3.39
CA GLY A 14 9.94 -5.75 -3.69
C GLY A 14 9.11 -4.78 -4.54
N PHE A 15 7.78 -4.95 -4.62
CA PHE A 15 6.89 -4.08 -5.41
C PHE A 15 6.63 -2.70 -4.77
N LYS A 16 7.38 -2.34 -3.72
CA LYS A 16 7.20 -1.09 -2.96
C LYS A 16 7.28 0.14 -3.85
N ASP A 17 8.30 0.24 -4.70
CA ASP A 17 8.52 1.40 -5.56
C ASP A 17 7.43 1.55 -6.62
N GLN A 18 6.96 0.43 -7.19
CA GLN A 18 5.90 0.42 -8.19
C GLN A 18 4.55 0.81 -7.60
N ILE A 19 4.24 0.36 -6.37
CA ILE A 19 3.03 0.80 -5.64
C ILE A 19 3.10 2.30 -5.38
N TYR A 20 4.28 2.82 -5.02
CA TYR A 20 4.49 4.24 -4.79
C TYR A 20 4.31 5.07 -6.07
N ASP A 21 4.85 4.60 -7.21
CA ASP A 21 4.65 5.22 -8.50
C ASP A 21 3.16 5.25 -8.89
N VAL A 22 2.45 4.13 -8.75
CA VAL A 22 1.00 4.07 -9.01
C VAL A 22 0.26 5.05 -8.12
N TYR A 23 0.63 5.16 -6.84
CA TYR A 23 0.02 6.11 -5.92
C TYR A 23 0.22 7.56 -6.35
N CYS A 24 1.40 7.93 -6.88
CA CYS A 24 1.68 9.27 -7.40
C CYS A 24 0.80 9.65 -8.61
N TYR A 25 0.34 8.67 -9.40
CA TYR A 25 -0.59 8.91 -10.52
C TYR A 25 -2.05 8.99 -10.09
N LEU A 26 -2.38 8.59 -8.86
CA LEU A 26 -3.74 8.57 -8.35
C LEU A 26 -4.09 9.88 -7.65
N ARG A 27 -5.40 10.17 -7.53
CA ARG A 27 -5.85 11.39 -6.86
C ARG A 27 -5.53 11.31 -5.35
N PRO A 28 -5.06 12.41 -4.73
CA PRO A 28 -4.74 12.44 -3.30
C PRO A 28 -5.96 12.20 -2.39
N THR A 29 -7.18 12.32 -2.90
CA THR A 29 -8.43 12.05 -2.15
C THR A 29 -8.95 10.62 -2.34
N MET A 30 -8.19 9.75 -2.99
CA MET A 30 -8.65 8.38 -3.27
C MET A 30 -8.47 7.48 -2.04
N GLN A 31 -9.56 6.85 -1.59
CA GLN A 31 -9.50 5.86 -0.51
C GLN A 31 -8.61 4.67 -0.90
N VAL A 32 -7.65 4.34 -0.05
CA VAL A 32 -6.78 3.16 -0.16
C VAL A 32 -7.14 2.17 0.93
N VAL A 33 -7.40 0.92 0.54
CA VAL A 33 -7.66 -0.21 1.43
C VAL A 33 -6.55 -1.23 1.25
N LEU A 34 -5.95 -1.66 2.35
CA LEU A 34 -4.90 -2.67 2.35
C LEU A 34 -5.40 -3.92 3.06
N LEU A 35 -5.33 -5.05 2.37
CA LEU A 35 -5.72 -6.38 2.82
C LEU A 35 -4.46 -7.23 2.85
N SER A 36 -4.14 -7.78 4.01
CA SER A 36 -3.02 -8.69 4.19
C SER A 36 -3.36 -9.70 5.29
N ALA A 37 -2.88 -10.93 5.14
CA ALA A 37 -2.99 -12.00 6.13
C ALA A 37 -1.96 -11.85 7.25
N THR A 38 -0.79 -11.27 6.94
CA THR A 38 0.26 -10.94 7.91
C THR A 38 0.62 -9.46 7.80
N LEU A 39 0.82 -8.79 8.92
CA LEU A 39 1.20 -7.37 8.98
C LEU A 39 2.68 -7.24 9.37
N PRO A 40 3.62 -7.39 8.41
CA PRO A 40 5.02 -7.10 8.67
C PRO A 40 5.23 -5.60 8.89
N TYR A 41 6.33 -5.24 9.55
CA TYR A 41 6.65 -3.86 9.90
C TYR A 41 6.68 -2.94 8.66
N ASP A 42 7.14 -3.46 7.51
CA ASP A 42 7.14 -2.76 6.22
C ASP A 42 5.75 -2.40 5.71
N ALA A 43 4.75 -3.27 5.93
CA ALA A 43 3.36 -3.00 5.54
C ALA A 43 2.77 -1.90 6.43
N LEU A 44 3.10 -1.94 7.73
CA LEU A 44 2.69 -0.92 8.68
C LEU A 44 3.25 0.46 8.28
N GLU A 45 4.54 0.52 7.94
CA GLU A 45 5.18 1.77 7.53
C GLU A 45 4.62 2.34 6.22
N MET A 46 4.21 1.45 5.29
CA MET A 46 3.47 1.85 4.08
C MET A 46 2.10 2.43 4.42
N THR A 47 1.33 1.77 5.29
CA THR A 47 0.01 2.28 5.69
C THR A 47 0.08 3.66 6.30
N THR A 48 1.11 3.97 7.10
CA THR A 48 1.30 5.32 7.67
C THR A 48 1.61 6.40 6.62
N LYS A 49 2.13 6.03 5.45
CA LYS A 49 2.41 6.97 4.34
C LYS A 49 1.20 7.17 3.42
N PHE A 50 0.34 6.16 3.30
CA PHE A 50 -0.80 6.19 2.37
C PHE A 50 -2.14 6.51 3.04
N MET A 51 -2.34 6.14 4.31
CA MET A 51 -3.52 6.50 5.07
C MET A 51 -3.32 7.91 5.63
N THR A 52 -3.95 8.88 4.97
CA THR A 52 -4.27 10.17 5.59
C THR A 52 -5.60 9.98 6.32
N GLU A 53 -5.74 10.50 7.55
CA GLU A 53 -7.02 10.49 8.29
C GLU A 53 -8.22 10.93 7.43
#